data_AF-A0A958FPZ6-F1
#
_entry.id   AF-A0A958FPZ6-F1
#
_cell.length_a   1.000
_cell.length_b   1.000
_cell.length_c   1.000
_cell.angle_alpha   90.00
_cell.angle_beta   90.00
_cell.angle_gamma   90.00
#
_symmetry.space_group_name_H-M   'P 1'
#
loop_
_entity.id
_entity.type
_entity.pdbx_description
1 polymer ?
#
loop_
_entity_poly.entity_id
_entity_poly.type
_entity_poly.pdbx_seq_one_letter_code
_entity_poly.pdbx_strand_id
1 'polypeptide(L)'
;RGWQAINESDMIVIPDPDTAMIDPFLKPVTVSMIANVYDPVTRQKYSRCPRAIAQKAEAYVKSTGLADVAYFGPEAEFFIFDDIRFDQTANSGYYFIDSVAGRWNTGKDEGPNLGYKPRYKEGYFPVPPHDVYADLRSEMMLVMQECGLDVECHHGEVASGGQSEIDLKFGPLVKQADAMLLYKYIVKNVARRHGKTVTFMPKPIFGDNGSGMHVHQSLWKADKPLFAGSGYAGLSDMALYYIGGILKHAQALVALSNPTTNSYKRLVPGYEAPVNLAYSQRNRSAAVRIPMYSNSPKAKRIEFRCPDPTCNPYLAFSAMMMAGLDGIQNKIHPGEPLDRDI
;
A
#
# COMPACT_ATOMS: atom_id res chain seq x y z
N ARG A 1 -12.54 -14.83 -12.57
CA ARG A 1 -12.86 -16.09 -11.86
C ARG A 1 -11.55 -16.73 -11.45
N GLY A 2 -11.34 -17.09 -10.18
CA GLY A 2 -10.04 -17.61 -9.69
C GLY A 2 -10.13 -18.56 -8.49
N TRP A 3 -11.33 -18.87 -8.02
CA TRP A 3 -11.59 -19.83 -6.93
C TRP A 3 -12.02 -21.17 -7.53
N GLN A 4 -12.71 -22.03 -6.76
CA GLN A 4 -13.17 -23.32 -7.26
C GLN A 4 -14.07 -23.19 -8.49
N ALA A 5 -14.03 -24.21 -9.33
CA ALA A 5 -14.96 -24.35 -10.45
C ALA A 5 -16.36 -24.71 -9.94
N ILE A 6 -17.38 -24.52 -10.78
CA ILE A 6 -18.79 -24.74 -10.39
C ILE A 6 -19.03 -26.18 -9.91
N ASN A 7 -18.35 -27.15 -10.53
CA ASN A 7 -18.42 -28.56 -10.18
C ASN A 7 -17.76 -28.91 -8.83
N GLU A 8 -17.03 -27.99 -8.19
CA GLU A 8 -16.38 -28.14 -6.88
C GLU A 8 -16.62 -26.90 -6.00
N SER A 9 -17.83 -26.33 -6.07
CA SER A 9 -18.11 -24.97 -5.57
C SER A 9 -18.11 -24.81 -4.05
N ASP A 10 -18.34 -25.88 -3.29
CA ASP A 10 -18.40 -25.83 -1.83
C ASP A 10 -17.04 -25.50 -1.20
N MET A 11 -17.02 -24.56 -0.26
CA MET A 11 -15.84 -24.16 0.51
C MET A 11 -16.22 -23.84 1.95
N ILE A 12 -15.26 -23.98 2.87
CA ILE A 12 -15.45 -23.63 4.28
C ILE A 12 -14.73 -22.33 4.58
N VAL A 13 -15.43 -21.42 5.24
CA VAL A 13 -14.88 -20.16 5.76
C VAL A 13 -14.69 -20.32 7.26
N ILE A 14 -13.44 -20.29 7.73
CA ILE A 14 -13.12 -20.38 9.15
C ILE A 14 -12.62 -19.02 9.62
N PRO A 15 -13.38 -18.33 10.49
CA PRO A 15 -13.01 -17.00 10.98
C PRO A 15 -11.85 -17.08 11.99
N ASP A 16 -11.05 -16.02 12.02
CA ASP A 16 -9.90 -15.86 12.91
C ASP A 16 -10.28 -14.93 14.07
N PRO A 17 -10.42 -15.46 15.31
CA PRO A 17 -10.88 -14.67 16.47
C PRO A 17 -9.99 -13.50 16.82
N ASP A 18 -8.69 -13.55 16.49
CA ASP A 18 -7.75 -12.46 16.77
C ASP A 18 -7.99 -11.23 15.88
N THR A 19 -8.88 -11.33 14.89
CA THR A 19 -9.23 -10.26 13.96
C THR A 19 -10.62 -9.67 14.21
N ALA A 20 -11.28 -10.07 15.30
CA ALA A 20 -12.62 -9.60 15.61
C ALA A 20 -12.64 -8.12 15.97
N MET A 21 -13.57 -7.37 15.37
CA MET A 21 -13.84 -5.96 15.69
C MET A 21 -15.35 -5.67 15.62
N ILE A 22 -15.80 -4.62 16.30
CA ILE A 22 -17.15 -4.08 16.11
C ILE A 22 -17.12 -3.18 14.88
N ASP A 23 -17.97 -3.46 13.89
CA ASP A 23 -18.08 -2.63 12.70
C ASP A 23 -18.71 -1.28 13.05
N PRO A 24 -18.02 -0.14 12.83
CA PRO A 24 -18.54 1.16 13.23
C PRO A 24 -19.55 1.71 12.23
N PHE A 25 -19.77 1.08 11.06
CA PHE A 25 -20.55 1.61 9.94
C PHE A 25 -21.96 1.04 9.82
N LEU A 26 -22.17 -0.19 10.29
CA LEU A 26 -23.45 -0.88 10.19
C LEU A 26 -24.45 -0.39 11.25
N LYS A 27 -25.73 -0.25 10.85
CA LYS A 27 -26.80 0.18 11.77
C LYS A 27 -27.04 -0.84 12.90
N PRO A 28 -27.17 -2.15 12.65
CA PRO A 28 -27.15 -3.15 13.71
C PRO A 28 -25.71 -3.34 14.21
N VAL A 29 -25.53 -3.49 15.52
CA VAL A 29 -24.24 -3.86 16.11
C VAL A 29 -23.78 -5.16 15.46
N THR A 30 -22.63 -5.10 14.79
CA THR A 30 -22.11 -6.20 13.98
C THR A 30 -20.66 -6.45 14.36
N VAL A 31 -20.31 -7.72 14.57
CA VAL A 31 -18.92 -8.15 14.71
C VAL A 31 -18.40 -8.56 13.33
N SER A 32 -17.27 -7.99 12.91
CA SER A 32 -16.56 -8.38 11.69
C SER A 32 -15.31 -9.18 12.05
N MET A 33 -15.02 -10.21 11.26
CA MET A 33 -13.85 -11.07 11.43
C MET A 33 -13.28 -11.43 10.06
N ILE A 34 -11.95 -11.50 9.98
CA ILE A 34 -11.26 -12.00 8.80
C ILE A 34 -11.25 -13.52 8.88
N ALA A 35 -11.44 -14.18 7.73
CA ALA A 35 -11.51 -15.62 7.66
C ALA A 35 -10.55 -16.21 6.62
N ASN A 36 -10.13 -17.45 6.88
CA ASN A 36 -9.39 -18.26 5.93
C ASN A 36 -10.34 -19.23 5.22
N VAL A 37 -10.00 -19.57 3.98
CA VAL A 37 -10.77 -20.52 3.17
C VAL A 37 -10.12 -21.90 3.24
N TYR A 38 -10.96 -22.93 3.39
CA TYR A 38 -10.55 -24.33 3.51
C TYR A 38 -11.34 -25.18 2.53
N ASP A 39 -10.68 -26.25 2.09
CA ASP A 39 -11.33 -27.31 1.34
C ASP A 39 -12.28 -28.13 2.25
N PRO A 40 -13.53 -28.39 1.84
CA PRO A 40 -14.53 -28.99 2.72
C PRO A 40 -14.25 -30.47 3.03
N VAL A 41 -13.55 -31.17 2.14
CA VAL A 41 -13.29 -32.61 2.24
C VAL A 41 -12.01 -32.86 3.03
N THR A 42 -10.90 -32.31 2.55
CA THR A 42 -9.56 -32.52 3.13
C THR A 42 -9.32 -31.68 4.38
N ARG A 43 -10.14 -30.64 4.62
CA ARG A 43 -9.97 -29.65 5.70
C ARG A 43 -8.63 -28.93 5.65
N GLN A 44 -7.94 -28.96 4.51
CA GLN A 44 -6.70 -28.24 4.31
C GLN A 44 -6.96 -26.78 3.92
N LYS A 45 -6.02 -25.89 4.26
CA LYS A 45 -6.06 -24.49 3.83
C LYS A 45 -6.08 -24.42 2.30
N TYR A 46 -7.05 -23.71 1.75
CA TYR A 46 -7.21 -23.58 0.31
C TYR A 46 -5.99 -22.90 -0.31
N SER A 47 -5.42 -23.52 -1.35
CA SER A 47 -4.14 -23.09 -1.94
C SER A 47 -4.21 -21.72 -2.60
N ARG A 48 -5.39 -21.26 -3.01
CA ARG A 48 -5.62 -19.94 -3.63
C ARG A 48 -6.17 -18.90 -2.66
N CYS A 49 -6.29 -19.21 -1.37
CA CYS A 49 -6.64 -18.22 -0.35
C CYS A 49 -5.45 -17.27 -0.12
N PRO A 50 -5.57 -15.96 -0.40
CA PRO A 50 -4.44 -15.03 -0.27
C PRO A 50 -3.88 -14.97 1.15
N ARG A 51 -4.76 -14.91 2.16
CA ARG A 51 -4.36 -14.89 3.57
C ARG A 51 -3.62 -16.16 3.98
N ALA A 52 -4.07 -17.33 3.51
CA ALA A 52 -3.36 -18.58 3.75
C ALA A 52 -1.98 -18.61 3.09
N ILE A 53 -1.80 -18.00 1.92
CA ILE A 53 -0.49 -17.85 1.26
C ILE A 53 0.43 -16.96 2.12
N ALA A 54 -0.06 -15.83 2.63
CA ALA A 54 0.68 -14.96 3.54
C ALA A 54 1.11 -15.67 4.83
N GLN A 55 0.22 -16.45 5.44
CA GLN A 55 0.56 -17.27 6.61
C GLN A 55 1.61 -18.33 6.29
N LYS A 56 1.57 -18.95 5.10
CA LYS A 56 2.61 -19.88 4.65
C LYS A 56 3.95 -19.17 4.46
N ALA A 57 3.94 -17.94 3.95
CA ALA A 57 5.15 -17.15 3.77
C ALA A 57 5.80 -16.81 5.13
N GLU A 58 5.02 -16.39 6.13
CA GLU A 58 5.53 -16.17 7.50
C GLU A 58 6.08 -17.45 8.15
N ALA A 59 5.42 -18.58 7.93
CA ALA A 59 5.94 -19.87 8.40
C ALA A 59 7.24 -20.25 7.66
N TYR A 60 7.33 -19.94 6.36
CA TYR A 60 8.51 -20.23 5.56
C TYR A 60 9.73 -19.46 6.06
N VAL A 61 9.66 -18.14 6.25
CA VAL A 61 10.82 -17.36 6.73
C VAL A 61 11.35 -17.90 8.06
N LYS A 62 10.47 -18.27 8.99
CA LYS A 62 10.84 -18.94 10.24
C LYS A 62 11.55 -20.27 10.00
N SER A 63 11.00 -21.11 9.10
CA SER A 63 11.56 -22.43 8.77
C SER A 63 12.95 -22.36 8.13
N THR A 64 13.29 -21.27 7.45
CA THR A 64 14.65 -21.07 6.89
C THR A 64 15.71 -20.82 7.96
N GLY A 65 15.30 -20.45 9.18
CA GLY A 65 16.21 -20.02 10.24
C GLY A 65 16.87 -18.65 10.00
N LEU A 66 16.54 -17.94 8.92
CA LEU A 66 17.11 -16.63 8.60
C LEU A 66 16.56 -15.52 9.52
N ALA A 67 15.24 -15.51 9.75
CA ALA A 67 14.56 -14.53 10.58
C ALA A 67 13.31 -15.12 11.24
N ASP A 68 12.90 -14.56 12.38
CA ASP A 68 11.69 -14.98 13.10
C ASP A 68 10.46 -14.19 12.63
N VAL A 69 10.66 -12.93 12.23
CA VAL A 69 9.59 -12.02 11.80
C VAL A 69 10.06 -11.17 10.63
N ALA A 70 9.19 -11.01 9.64
CA ALA A 70 9.31 -10.00 8.60
C ALA A 70 8.27 -8.90 8.86
N TYR A 71 8.74 -7.69 9.13
CA TYR A 71 7.87 -6.53 9.34
C TYR A 71 7.65 -5.79 8.03
N PHE A 72 6.39 -5.38 7.82
CA PHE A 72 5.90 -4.63 6.68
C PHE A 72 5.25 -3.32 7.15
N GLY A 73 5.55 -2.22 6.46
CA GLY A 73 4.93 -0.90 6.65
C GLY A 73 4.52 -0.31 5.31
N PRO A 74 3.31 -0.59 4.80
CA PRO A 74 2.76 0.00 3.59
C PRO A 74 2.20 1.41 3.86
N GLU A 75 2.67 2.40 3.12
CA GLU A 75 2.13 3.76 3.02
C GLU A 75 1.24 3.80 1.78
N ALA A 76 -0.08 3.76 1.96
CA ALA A 76 -1.04 3.64 0.85
C ALA A 76 -1.79 4.95 0.62
N GLU A 77 -1.35 5.67 -0.41
CA GLU A 77 -1.97 6.91 -0.88
C GLU A 77 -3.36 6.67 -1.47
N PHE A 78 -4.23 7.68 -1.41
CA PHE A 78 -5.58 7.64 -1.96
C PHE A 78 -6.06 9.01 -2.40
N PHE A 79 -7.19 9.06 -3.11
CA PHE A 79 -7.87 10.29 -3.49
C PHE A 79 -9.27 10.35 -2.89
N ILE A 80 -9.67 11.54 -2.45
CA ILE A 80 -11.02 11.87 -2.00
C ILE A 80 -11.69 12.75 -3.07
N PHE A 81 -12.72 12.22 -3.73
CA PHE A 81 -13.49 12.92 -4.75
C PHE A 81 -14.92 13.20 -4.28
N ASP A 82 -15.55 14.17 -4.94
CA ASP A 82 -16.94 14.58 -4.73
C ASP A 82 -17.88 13.88 -5.73
N ASP A 83 -17.42 13.66 -6.96
CA ASP A 83 -18.18 12.99 -8.03
C ASP A 83 -17.29 12.07 -8.86
N ILE A 84 -17.87 10.97 -9.33
CA ILE A 84 -17.26 10.06 -10.28
C ILE A 84 -18.35 9.52 -11.22
N ARG A 85 -18.16 9.69 -12.53
CA ARG A 85 -19.07 9.19 -13.56
C ARG A 85 -18.25 8.49 -14.64
N PHE A 86 -18.61 7.28 -15.03
CA PHE A 86 -17.95 6.56 -16.11
C PHE A 86 -18.91 5.58 -16.77
N ASP A 87 -18.68 5.30 -18.05
CA ASP A 87 -19.38 4.25 -18.78
C ASP A 87 -18.53 3.78 -19.98
N GLN A 88 -18.80 2.57 -20.44
CA GLN A 88 -18.22 1.98 -21.64
C GLN A 88 -19.31 1.22 -22.40
N THR A 89 -19.75 1.79 -23.50
CA THR A 89 -20.74 1.21 -24.42
C THR A 89 -20.07 0.83 -25.75
N ALA A 90 -20.85 0.31 -26.69
CA ALA A 90 -20.36 -0.04 -28.02
C ALA A 90 -19.82 1.17 -28.82
N ASN A 91 -20.30 2.38 -28.55
CA ASN A 91 -19.97 3.60 -29.30
C ASN A 91 -19.41 4.75 -28.45
N SER A 92 -19.28 4.60 -27.13
CA SER A 92 -18.70 5.62 -26.25
C SER A 92 -17.94 5.02 -25.07
N GLY A 93 -16.86 5.67 -24.68
CA GLY A 93 -16.20 5.45 -23.39
C GLY A 93 -15.90 6.79 -22.75
N TYR A 94 -16.23 6.96 -21.47
CA TYR A 94 -15.93 8.20 -20.75
C TYR A 94 -15.64 7.94 -19.27
N TYR A 95 -14.92 8.88 -18.66
CA TYR A 95 -14.90 9.04 -17.21
C TYR A 95 -14.78 10.53 -16.86
N PHE A 96 -15.38 10.94 -15.74
CA PHE A 96 -15.28 12.26 -15.16
C PHE A 96 -15.09 12.09 -13.66
N ILE A 97 -14.10 12.77 -13.12
CA ILE A 97 -13.88 12.93 -11.68
C ILE A 97 -14.12 14.40 -11.33
N ASP A 98 -14.66 14.66 -10.15
CA ASP A 98 -14.72 16.02 -9.63
C ASP A 98 -14.31 16.07 -8.16
N SER A 99 -13.69 17.19 -7.77
CA SER A 99 -13.31 17.50 -6.40
C SER A 99 -13.43 18.99 -6.16
N VAL A 100 -13.95 19.39 -5.00
CA VAL A 100 -13.95 20.79 -4.55
C VAL A 100 -12.53 21.37 -4.44
N ALA A 101 -11.53 20.52 -4.18
CA ALA A 101 -10.11 20.88 -4.17
C ALA A 101 -9.43 20.80 -5.55
N GLY A 102 -10.15 20.36 -6.58
CA GLY A 102 -9.61 20.16 -7.91
C GLY A 102 -9.22 21.47 -8.59
N ARG A 103 -7.99 21.54 -9.11
CA ARG A 103 -7.48 22.72 -9.83
C ARG A 103 -8.38 23.13 -11.01
N TRP A 104 -9.07 22.17 -11.63
CA TRP A 104 -10.00 22.41 -12.74
C TRP A 104 -11.24 23.24 -12.35
N ASN A 105 -11.55 23.41 -11.05
CA ASN A 105 -12.69 24.18 -10.57
C ASN A 105 -12.36 25.64 -10.20
N THR A 106 -11.16 26.16 -10.47
CA THR A 106 -10.81 27.54 -10.08
C THR A 106 -11.64 28.63 -10.75
N GLY A 107 -12.20 28.35 -11.93
CA GLY A 107 -13.10 29.25 -12.64
C GLY A 107 -14.58 28.88 -12.56
N LYS A 108 -14.93 27.82 -11.80
CA LYS A 108 -16.32 27.36 -11.65
C LYS A 108 -17.07 28.31 -10.73
N ASP A 109 -18.29 28.68 -11.10
CA ASP A 109 -19.17 29.42 -10.19
C ASP A 109 -19.74 28.44 -9.15
N GLU A 110 -19.24 28.55 -7.90
CA GLU A 110 -19.64 27.72 -6.76
C GLU A 110 -20.56 28.48 -5.79
N GLY A 111 -20.82 29.77 -6.03
CA GLY A 111 -21.77 30.59 -5.27
C GLY A 111 -21.54 30.68 -3.74
N PRO A 112 -20.43 31.26 -3.23
CA PRO A 112 -19.27 31.82 -3.94
C PRO A 112 -18.13 30.81 -4.11
N ASN A 113 -17.26 31.01 -5.11
CA ASN A 113 -15.98 30.29 -5.19
C ASN A 113 -14.93 31.00 -4.32
N LEU A 114 -14.57 30.39 -3.20
CA LEU A 114 -13.62 30.95 -2.22
C LEU A 114 -12.14 30.72 -2.60
N GLY A 115 -11.86 30.08 -3.74
CA GLY A 115 -10.51 29.78 -4.17
C GLY A 115 -9.88 28.61 -3.40
N TYR A 116 -8.62 28.76 -2.98
CA TYR A 116 -7.84 27.76 -2.23
C TYR A 116 -7.69 26.37 -2.85
N LYS A 117 -7.84 26.23 -4.16
CA LYS A 117 -7.67 24.96 -4.89
C LYS A 117 -6.19 24.75 -5.26
N PRO A 118 -5.48 23.75 -4.68
CA PRO A 118 -4.06 23.51 -4.94
C PRO A 118 -3.78 23.36 -6.43
N ARG A 119 -2.64 23.90 -6.89
CA ARG A 119 -2.17 23.66 -8.26
C ARG A 119 -1.73 22.21 -8.41
N TYR A 120 -1.60 21.76 -9.65
CA TYR A 120 -1.05 20.43 -9.93
C TYR A 120 0.34 20.31 -9.29
N LYS A 121 0.59 19.19 -8.61
CA LYS A 121 1.82 18.91 -7.86
C LYS A 121 2.14 19.85 -6.68
N GLU A 122 1.19 20.67 -6.23
CA GLU A 122 1.37 21.60 -5.11
C GLU A 122 0.42 21.28 -3.92
N GLY A 123 -0.06 20.04 -3.82
CA GLY A 123 -0.94 19.57 -2.75
C GLY A 123 -0.21 19.07 -1.48
N TYR A 124 1.12 19.03 -1.50
CA TYR A 124 1.93 18.43 -0.43
C TYR A 124 2.02 19.34 0.81
N PHE A 125 1.37 18.93 1.90
CA PHE A 125 1.35 19.63 3.20
C PHE A 125 0.94 21.12 3.23
N PRO A 126 0.01 21.63 2.40
CA PRO A 126 -0.57 22.94 2.67
C PRO A 126 -1.45 22.86 3.92
N VAL A 127 -1.55 23.96 4.67
CA VAL A 127 -2.46 24.07 5.81
C VAL A 127 -3.86 24.52 5.36
N PRO A 128 -4.92 24.32 6.16
CA PRO A 128 -6.21 24.95 5.90
C PRO A 128 -6.07 26.47 5.72
N PRO A 129 -6.83 27.09 4.79
CA PRO A 129 -7.94 26.51 4.04
C PRO A 129 -7.58 25.85 2.70
N HIS A 130 -6.28 25.75 2.34
CA HIS A 130 -5.86 25.00 1.14
C HIS A 130 -6.11 23.49 1.28
N ASP A 131 -5.93 22.96 2.49
CA ASP A 131 -6.29 21.59 2.83
C ASP A 131 -7.71 21.51 3.38
N VAL A 132 -8.64 21.14 2.52
CA VAL A 132 -10.07 21.02 2.84
C VAL A 132 -10.45 19.66 3.42
N TYR A 133 -9.49 18.72 3.54
CA TYR A 133 -9.75 17.34 3.96
C TYR A 133 -9.10 16.99 5.31
N ALA A 134 -8.47 17.95 5.99
CA ALA A 134 -7.80 17.74 7.29
C ALA A 134 -8.71 17.08 8.34
N ASP A 135 -9.92 17.61 8.54
CA ASP A 135 -10.89 17.07 9.51
C ASP A 135 -11.39 15.67 9.10
N LEU A 136 -11.64 15.47 7.80
CA LEU A 136 -12.07 14.17 7.29
C LEU A 136 -11.00 13.09 7.50
N ARG A 137 -9.71 13.42 7.28
CA ARG A 137 -8.59 12.50 7.58
C ARG A 137 -8.42 12.27 9.07
N SER A 138 -8.66 13.29 9.90
CA SER A 138 -8.65 13.15 11.36
C SER A 138 -9.71 12.15 11.82
N GLU A 139 -10.94 12.23 11.30
CA GLU A 139 -11.99 11.25 11.60
C GLU A 139 -11.62 9.84 11.10
N MET A 140 -11.07 9.72 9.89
CA MET A 140 -10.59 8.44 9.38
C MET A 140 -9.58 7.79 10.34
N MET A 141 -8.61 8.57 10.83
CA MET A 141 -7.63 8.10 11.81
C MET A 141 -8.27 7.68 13.14
N LEU A 142 -9.20 8.47 13.68
CA LEU A 142 -9.87 8.14 14.95
C LEU A 142 -10.66 6.84 14.83
N VAL A 143 -11.41 6.64 13.75
CA VAL A 143 -12.15 5.40 13.50
C VAL A 143 -11.21 4.21 13.29
N MET A 144 -10.04 4.42 12.67
CA MET A 144 -8.99 3.39 12.58
C MET A 144 -8.49 2.95 13.95
N GLN A 145 -8.25 3.90 14.85
CA GLN A 145 -7.81 3.61 16.22
C GLN A 145 -8.89 2.87 17.01
N GLU A 146 -10.17 3.25 16.87
CA GLU A 146 -11.31 2.53 17.45
C GLU A 146 -11.39 1.07 16.96
N CYS A 147 -11.04 0.84 15.70
CA CYS A 147 -10.97 -0.50 15.09
C CYS A 147 -9.65 -1.24 15.38
N GLY A 148 -8.77 -0.69 16.23
CA GLY A 148 -7.54 -1.35 16.69
C GLY A 148 -6.33 -1.20 15.75
N LEU A 149 -6.34 -0.24 14.83
CA LEU A 149 -5.17 0.09 14.01
C LEU A 149 -4.28 1.13 14.70
N ASP A 150 -2.97 0.86 14.73
CA ASP A 150 -1.95 1.80 15.18
C ASP A 150 -1.63 2.81 14.05
N VAL A 151 -2.17 4.02 14.15
CA VAL A 151 -1.93 5.12 13.19
C VAL A 151 -0.83 6.05 13.70
N GLU A 152 0.09 6.45 12.82
CA GLU A 152 1.22 7.34 13.15
C GLU A 152 0.92 8.80 12.78
N CYS A 153 0.50 9.08 11.54
CA CYS A 153 0.13 10.42 11.10
C CYS A 153 -0.80 10.41 9.87
N HIS A 154 -1.29 11.59 9.47
CA HIS A 154 -2.02 11.76 8.21
C HIS A 154 -1.63 13.07 7.52
N HIS A 155 -1.74 13.13 6.20
CA HIS A 155 -1.48 14.35 5.44
C HIS A 155 -2.14 14.40 4.07
N GLY A 156 -2.21 15.61 3.52
CA GLY A 156 -2.45 15.82 2.10
C GLY A 156 -1.21 15.45 1.29
N GLU A 157 -1.44 14.85 0.13
CA GLU A 157 -0.39 14.39 -0.78
C GLU A 157 -0.22 15.32 -1.99
N VAL A 158 0.76 15.02 -2.84
CA VAL A 158 1.26 15.94 -3.87
C VAL A 158 0.20 16.44 -4.88
N ALA A 159 -0.75 15.60 -5.30
CA ALA A 159 -1.69 15.92 -6.36
C ALA A 159 -2.88 16.80 -5.91
N SER A 160 -3.34 17.63 -6.84
CA SER A 160 -4.60 18.38 -6.73
C SER A 160 -5.80 17.43 -6.72
N GLY A 161 -6.95 17.90 -6.21
CA GLY A 161 -8.18 17.11 -6.19
C GLY A 161 -8.29 16.11 -5.03
N GLY A 162 -7.48 16.27 -3.98
CA GLY A 162 -7.66 15.58 -2.71
C GLY A 162 -6.84 14.30 -2.54
N GLN A 163 -5.61 14.25 -3.06
CA GLN A 163 -4.69 13.16 -2.71
C GLN A 163 -4.37 13.22 -1.21
N SER A 164 -4.28 12.07 -0.57
CA SER A 164 -4.08 11.94 0.87
C SER A 164 -3.36 10.65 1.22
N GLU A 165 -2.72 10.64 2.39
CA GLU A 165 -2.06 9.49 2.99
C GLU A 165 -2.32 9.47 4.50
N ILE A 166 -2.41 8.26 5.05
CA ILE A 166 -2.48 7.99 6.49
C ILE A 166 -1.50 6.85 6.75
N ASP A 167 -0.52 7.12 7.60
CA ASP A 167 0.56 6.19 7.91
C ASP A 167 0.16 5.26 9.05
N LEU A 168 0.31 3.96 8.79
CA LEU A 168 0.15 2.93 9.81
C LEU A 168 1.51 2.52 10.34
N LYS A 169 1.56 2.25 11.63
CA LYS A 169 2.71 1.57 12.23
C LYS A 169 2.90 0.22 11.54
N PHE A 170 4.15 -0.14 11.30
CA PHE A 170 4.50 -1.42 10.68
C PHE A 170 4.12 -2.61 11.58
N GLY A 171 3.91 -3.77 10.96
CA GLY A 171 3.53 -5.00 11.65
C GLY A 171 4.02 -6.26 10.92
N PRO A 172 3.91 -7.44 11.53
CA PRO A 172 4.16 -8.71 10.84
C PRO A 172 3.32 -8.82 9.57
N LEU A 173 3.87 -9.48 8.54
CA LEU A 173 3.31 -9.57 7.19
C LEU A 173 1.79 -9.79 7.15
N VAL A 174 1.27 -10.82 7.84
CA VAL A 174 -0.17 -11.14 7.81
C VAL A 174 -0.98 -10.05 8.49
N LYS A 175 -0.54 -9.59 9.68
CA LYS A 175 -1.22 -8.53 10.43
C LYS A 175 -1.27 -7.23 9.62
N GLN A 176 -0.19 -6.89 8.92
CA GLN A 176 -0.17 -5.67 8.13
C GLN A 176 -1.04 -5.78 6.87
N ALA A 177 -1.13 -6.96 6.27
CA ALA A 177 -2.05 -7.18 5.16
C ALA A 177 -3.52 -7.13 5.61
N ASP A 178 -3.84 -7.68 6.79
CA ASP A 178 -5.14 -7.54 7.46
C ASP A 178 -5.46 -6.05 7.70
N ALA A 179 -4.52 -5.32 8.31
CA ALA A 179 -4.65 -3.88 8.58
C ALA A 179 -4.86 -3.06 7.31
N MET A 180 -4.19 -3.39 6.20
CA MET A 180 -4.31 -2.67 4.93
C MET A 180 -5.70 -2.83 4.28
N LEU A 181 -6.36 -3.96 4.48
CA LEU A 181 -7.74 -4.15 4.02
C LEU A 181 -8.73 -3.38 4.91
N LEU A 182 -8.54 -3.41 6.23
CA LEU A 182 -9.35 -2.66 7.18
C LEU A 182 -9.20 -1.15 6.98
N TYR A 183 -7.98 -0.67 6.76
CA TYR A 183 -7.67 0.71 6.38
C TYR A 183 -8.50 1.16 5.17
N LYS A 184 -8.45 0.41 4.06
CA LYS A 184 -9.22 0.73 2.85
C LYS A 184 -10.73 0.73 3.10
N TYR A 185 -11.22 -0.18 3.95
CA TYR A 185 -12.62 -0.24 4.33
C TYR A 185 -13.05 1.01 5.12
N ILE A 186 -12.26 1.40 6.12
CA ILE A 186 -12.54 2.56 6.98
C ILE A 186 -12.51 3.85 6.18
N VAL A 187 -11.43 4.11 5.43
CA VAL A 187 -11.30 5.34 4.62
C VAL A 187 -12.49 5.50 3.67
N LYS A 188 -12.88 4.43 2.97
CA LYS A 188 -14.01 4.48 2.03
C LYS A 188 -15.35 4.75 2.72
N ASN A 189 -15.60 4.13 3.87
CA ASN A 189 -16.88 4.29 4.55
C ASN A 189 -17.00 5.62 5.30
N VAL A 190 -15.92 6.10 5.90
CA VAL A 190 -15.88 7.46 6.49
C VAL A 190 -16.11 8.49 5.39
N ALA A 191 -15.40 8.41 4.26
CA ALA A 191 -15.65 9.30 3.12
C ALA A 191 -17.12 9.25 2.64
N ARG A 192 -17.70 8.04 2.56
CA ARG A 192 -19.09 7.87 2.12
C ARG A 192 -20.11 8.53 3.06
N ARG A 193 -19.86 8.52 4.38
CA ARG A 193 -20.70 9.24 5.38
C ARG A 193 -20.71 10.75 5.16
N HIS A 194 -19.61 11.30 4.66
CA HIS A 194 -19.45 12.71 4.32
C HIS A 194 -19.85 13.06 2.88
N GLY A 195 -20.58 12.15 2.21
CA GLY A 195 -21.02 12.36 0.83
C GLY A 195 -19.88 12.40 -0.19
N LYS A 196 -18.70 11.86 0.15
CA LYS A 196 -17.53 11.75 -0.73
C LYS A 196 -17.37 10.33 -1.26
N THR A 197 -16.45 10.15 -2.18
CA THR A 197 -16.00 8.85 -2.67
C THR A 197 -14.48 8.76 -2.65
N VAL A 198 -13.93 7.66 -2.13
CA VAL A 198 -12.48 7.44 -2.11
C VAL A 198 -12.08 6.39 -3.12
N THR A 199 -10.98 6.65 -3.82
CA THR A 199 -10.31 5.67 -4.65
C THR A 199 -8.84 5.50 -4.27
N PHE A 200 -8.39 4.26 -4.37
CA PHE A 200 -7.02 3.80 -4.15
C PHE A 200 -6.32 3.46 -5.48
N MET A 201 -6.93 3.88 -6.60
CA MET A 201 -6.42 3.57 -7.94
C MET A 201 -5.11 4.31 -8.20
N PRO A 202 -4.17 3.76 -9.00
CA PRO A 202 -2.81 4.29 -9.03
C PRO A 202 -2.70 5.61 -9.79
N LYS A 203 -3.60 5.84 -10.74
CA LYS A 203 -3.61 7.07 -11.55
C LYS A 203 -5.03 7.51 -11.88
N PRO A 204 -5.72 8.23 -10.99
CA PRO A 204 -7.04 8.79 -11.29
C PRO A 204 -6.95 10.07 -12.14
N ILE A 205 -5.91 10.88 -11.95
CA ILE A 205 -5.70 12.16 -12.62
C ILE A 205 -4.53 12.04 -13.59
N PHE A 206 -4.77 12.35 -14.87
CA PHE A 206 -3.70 12.50 -15.86
C PHE A 206 -2.94 13.80 -15.61
N GLY A 207 -1.61 13.76 -15.69
CA GLY A 207 -0.76 14.96 -15.57
C GLY A 207 -0.43 15.39 -14.13
N ASP A 208 -0.93 14.69 -13.11
CA ASP A 208 -0.61 14.94 -11.70
C ASP A 208 -0.08 13.67 -11.00
N ASN A 209 0.35 13.73 -9.74
CA ASN A 209 0.81 12.57 -8.99
C ASN A 209 -0.28 11.48 -8.88
N GLY A 210 0.14 10.23 -8.65
CA GLY A 210 -0.76 9.08 -8.57
C GLY A 210 -0.45 8.22 -7.35
N SER A 211 -1.43 7.46 -6.88
CA SER A 211 -1.37 6.73 -5.62
C SER A 211 -0.40 5.55 -5.63
N GLY A 212 0.66 5.66 -4.83
CA GLY A 212 1.57 4.57 -4.48
C GLY A 212 1.11 3.73 -3.29
N MET A 213 1.73 2.56 -3.14
CA MET A 213 1.80 1.85 -1.87
C MET A 213 3.27 1.62 -1.54
N HIS A 214 3.93 2.57 -0.89
CA HIS A 214 5.35 2.42 -0.56
C HIS A 214 5.50 1.39 0.55
N VAL A 215 6.18 0.27 0.27
CA VAL A 215 6.23 -0.86 1.22
C VAL A 215 7.59 -0.92 1.88
N HIS A 216 7.63 -0.49 3.14
CA HIS A 216 8.77 -0.67 4.02
C HIS A 216 8.90 -2.13 4.48
N GLN A 217 10.11 -2.67 4.47
CA GLN A 217 10.40 -4.06 4.82
C GLN A 217 11.64 -4.18 5.71
N SER A 218 11.58 -5.03 6.74
CA SER A 218 12.72 -5.42 7.55
C SER A 218 12.60 -6.83 8.12
N LEU A 219 13.72 -7.54 8.27
CA LEU A 219 13.79 -8.86 8.90
C LEU A 219 14.38 -8.77 10.31
N TRP A 220 13.84 -9.56 11.23
CA TRP A 220 14.21 -9.56 12.64
C TRP A 220 14.35 -10.98 13.17
N LYS A 221 15.31 -11.19 14.08
CA LYS A 221 15.53 -12.47 14.76
C LYS A 221 15.88 -12.22 16.22
N ALA A 222 15.22 -12.93 17.13
CA ALA A 222 15.36 -12.76 18.57
C ALA A 222 15.33 -11.27 19.00
N ASP A 223 14.33 -10.53 18.50
CA ASP A 223 14.12 -9.09 18.72
C ASP A 223 15.27 -8.16 18.29
N LYS A 224 16.18 -8.65 17.44
CA LYS A 224 17.26 -7.85 16.85
C LYS A 224 17.00 -7.58 15.36
N PRO A 225 17.15 -6.33 14.89
CA PRO A 225 17.03 -5.99 13.48
C PRO A 225 18.19 -6.59 12.70
N LEU A 226 17.91 -7.23 11.56
CA LEU A 226 18.94 -7.87 10.72
C LEU A 226 19.41 -6.96 9.57
N PHE A 227 18.67 -5.89 9.28
CA PHE A 227 18.96 -5.02 8.13
C PHE A 227 19.97 -3.92 8.44
N ALA A 228 20.24 -3.64 9.71
CA ALA A 228 21.27 -2.68 10.10
C ALA A 228 22.68 -3.30 10.01
N GLY A 229 23.62 -2.54 9.44
CA GLY A 229 25.01 -2.97 9.31
C GLY A 229 25.95 -1.81 8.93
N SER A 230 27.15 -2.14 8.48
CA SER A 230 28.21 -1.18 8.11
C SER A 230 28.33 -0.93 6.61
N GLY A 231 27.47 -1.53 5.79
CA GLY A 231 27.45 -1.35 4.35
C GLY A 231 26.80 -0.03 3.92
N TYR A 232 26.51 0.07 2.63
CA TYR A 232 25.88 1.24 2.02
C TYR A 232 24.62 1.68 2.78
N ALA A 233 24.49 2.98 3.04
CA ALA A 233 23.39 3.58 3.81
C ALA A 233 23.16 2.97 5.22
N GLY A 234 24.16 2.31 5.79
CA GLY A 234 24.09 1.61 7.08
C GLY A 234 23.30 0.29 7.00
N LEU A 235 23.26 -0.34 5.84
CA LEU A 235 22.67 -1.66 5.62
C LEU A 235 23.66 -2.78 5.94
N SER A 236 23.14 -3.94 6.34
CA SER A 236 23.91 -5.19 6.39
C SER A 236 24.01 -5.85 5.00
N ASP A 237 24.94 -6.79 4.85
CA ASP A 237 25.03 -7.62 3.64
C ASP A 237 23.73 -8.38 3.39
N MET A 238 23.05 -8.83 4.46
CA MET A 238 21.74 -9.48 4.35
C MET A 238 20.71 -8.54 3.71
N ALA A 239 20.66 -7.28 4.12
CA ALA A 239 19.75 -6.31 3.51
C ALA A 239 20.12 -6.02 2.05
N LEU A 240 21.40 -5.91 1.72
CA LEU A 240 21.85 -5.74 0.34
C LEU A 240 21.43 -6.93 -0.53
N TYR A 241 21.62 -8.17 -0.06
CA TYR A 241 21.16 -9.35 -0.77
C TYR A 241 19.64 -9.42 -0.90
N TYR A 242 18.90 -9.00 0.12
CA TYR A 242 17.46 -8.88 0.05
C TYR A 242 17.03 -7.90 -1.07
N ILE A 243 17.69 -6.73 -1.16
CA ILE A 243 17.46 -5.78 -2.27
C ILE A 243 17.79 -6.42 -3.61
N GLY A 244 18.90 -7.15 -3.72
CA GLY A 244 19.28 -7.83 -4.95
C GLY A 244 18.24 -8.86 -5.41
N GLY A 245 17.62 -9.57 -4.48
CA GLY A 245 16.47 -10.43 -4.76
C GLY A 245 15.25 -9.67 -5.28
N ILE A 246 14.87 -8.58 -4.62
CA ILE A 246 13.78 -7.70 -5.07
C ILE A 246 14.02 -7.19 -6.50
N LEU A 247 15.23 -6.66 -6.78
CA LEU A 247 15.56 -6.11 -8.10
C LEU A 247 15.62 -7.19 -9.19
N LYS A 248 16.21 -8.37 -8.89
CA LYS A 248 16.26 -9.51 -9.81
C LYS A 248 14.86 -9.94 -10.24
N HIS A 249 13.91 -9.97 -9.30
CA HIS A 249 12.54 -10.45 -9.54
C HIS A 249 11.54 -9.33 -9.85
N ALA A 250 11.98 -8.08 -9.93
CA ALA A 250 11.09 -6.91 -9.98
C ALA A 250 10.04 -6.99 -11.10
N GLN A 251 10.41 -7.44 -12.30
CA GLN A 251 9.48 -7.59 -13.43
C GLN A 251 8.33 -8.58 -13.14
N ALA A 252 8.62 -9.68 -12.43
CA ALA A 252 7.60 -10.63 -12.02
C ALA A 252 6.82 -10.12 -10.80
N LEU A 253 7.50 -9.45 -9.86
CA LEU A 253 6.87 -8.86 -8.67
C LEU A 253 5.79 -7.84 -9.04
N VAL A 254 6.05 -6.98 -10.03
CA VAL A 254 5.05 -5.97 -10.44
C VAL A 254 3.77 -6.59 -10.99
N ALA A 255 3.77 -7.83 -11.47
CA ALA A 255 2.51 -8.50 -11.83
C ALA A 255 1.60 -8.75 -10.61
N LEU A 256 2.16 -8.83 -9.40
CA LEU A 256 1.43 -9.03 -8.15
C LEU A 256 1.27 -7.74 -7.36
N SER A 257 2.26 -6.85 -7.39
CA SER A 257 2.24 -5.56 -6.66
C SER A 257 1.61 -4.41 -7.45
N ASN A 258 1.46 -4.57 -8.77
CA ASN A 258 0.89 -3.59 -9.69
C ASN A 258 -0.08 -4.27 -10.68
N PRO A 259 -1.12 -4.98 -10.19
CA PRO A 259 -1.83 -5.97 -10.99
C PRO A 259 -2.88 -5.40 -11.96
N THR A 260 -2.98 -4.08 -12.10
CA THR A 260 -4.00 -3.45 -12.96
C THR A 260 -3.36 -2.72 -14.14
N THR A 261 -4.12 -2.56 -15.22
CA THR A 261 -3.68 -1.71 -16.34
C THR A 261 -3.47 -0.26 -15.92
N ASN A 262 -4.19 0.22 -14.89
CA ASN A 262 -4.04 1.58 -14.37
C ASN A 262 -2.73 1.77 -13.59
N SER A 263 -2.17 0.71 -13.00
CA SER A 263 -0.85 0.71 -12.35
C SER A 263 0.25 1.24 -13.27
N TYR A 264 0.21 0.82 -14.53
CA TYR A 264 1.19 1.22 -15.55
C TYR A 264 0.93 2.63 -16.12
N LYS A 265 -0.14 3.30 -15.71
CA LYS A 265 -0.33 4.74 -15.95
C LYS A 265 0.33 5.59 -14.85
N ARG A 266 0.58 5.00 -13.67
CA ARG A 266 1.40 5.59 -12.60
C ARG A 266 2.88 5.44 -12.87
N LEU A 267 3.33 4.24 -13.24
CA LEU A 267 4.74 3.90 -13.48
C LEU A 267 5.26 4.49 -14.81
N VAL A 268 5.27 5.82 -14.89
CA VAL A 268 5.82 6.59 -16.00
C VAL A 268 6.72 7.71 -15.44
N PRO A 269 7.74 8.18 -16.18
CA PRO A 269 8.62 9.25 -15.70
C PRO A 269 7.87 10.53 -15.30
N GLY A 270 8.35 11.23 -14.26
CA GLY A 270 7.96 12.61 -13.93
C GLY A 270 6.97 12.83 -12.76
N TYR A 271 6.58 11.79 -12.02
CA TYR A 271 5.58 11.86 -10.93
C TYR A 271 6.01 11.15 -9.64
N GLU A 272 7.31 11.13 -9.32
CA GLU A 272 7.90 10.37 -8.19
C GLU A 272 7.64 8.84 -8.22
N ALA A 273 7.12 8.33 -9.34
CA ALA A 273 6.89 6.90 -9.56
C ALA A 273 8.18 6.23 -10.07
N PRO A 274 8.60 5.12 -9.46
CA PRO A 274 9.87 4.49 -9.82
C PRO A 274 9.76 3.70 -11.12
N VAL A 275 10.45 4.16 -12.16
CA VAL A 275 10.60 3.43 -13.44
C VAL A 275 11.99 2.80 -13.58
N ASN A 276 12.93 3.18 -12.72
CA ASN A 276 14.29 2.68 -12.73
C ASN A 276 14.45 1.55 -11.71
N LEU A 277 14.82 0.35 -12.18
CA LEU A 277 15.17 -0.79 -11.34
C LEU A 277 16.54 -0.58 -10.71
N ALA A 278 16.59 0.35 -9.76
CA ALA A 278 17.77 0.74 -9.01
C ALA A 278 17.44 0.85 -7.53
N TYR A 279 18.49 0.90 -6.71
CA TYR A 279 18.40 1.25 -5.30
C TYR A 279 19.26 2.48 -5.00
N SER A 280 18.81 3.30 -4.06
CA SER A 280 19.50 4.53 -3.67
C SER A 280 19.06 5.00 -2.29
N GLN A 281 19.95 5.68 -1.58
CA GLN A 281 19.60 6.42 -0.38
C GLN A 281 18.87 7.72 -0.78
N ARG A 282 17.75 8.01 -0.12
CA ARG A 282 16.94 9.24 -0.30
C ARG A 282 16.27 9.43 -1.68
N ASN A 283 16.82 8.91 -2.78
CA ASN A 283 16.26 9.13 -4.11
C ASN A 283 14.86 8.50 -4.23
N ARG A 284 13.87 9.33 -4.59
CA ARG A 284 12.47 8.93 -4.74
C ARG A 284 12.17 8.33 -6.12
N SER A 285 13.05 8.46 -7.11
CA SER A 285 12.89 7.88 -8.46
C SER A 285 13.44 6.44 -8.58
N ALA A 286 14.16 5.96 -7.57
CA ALA A 286 14.62 4.57 -7.48
C ALA A 286 13.50 3.62 -7.04
N ALA A 287 13.47 2.40 -7.60
CA ALA A 287 12.53 1.35 -7.20
C ALA A 287 12.64 0.97 -5.72
N VAL A 288 13.88 0.88 -5.20
CA VAL A 288 14.15 0.62 -3.79
C VAL A 288 14.83 1.83 -3.16
N ARG A 289 14.14 2.49 -2.22
CA ARG A 289 14.68 3.60 -1.44
C ARG A 289 15.18 3.10 -0.08
N ILE A 290 16.28 3.66 0.41
CA ILE A 290 16.74 3.47 1.80
C ILE A 290 16.42 4.74 2.59
N PRO A 291 15.44 4.71 3.52
CA PRO A 291 15.15 5.80 4.44
C PRO A 291 16.34 6.16 5.35
N MET A 292 16.64 7.46 5.48
CA MET A 292 17.77 7.98 6.27
C MET A 292 17.35 8.91 7.42
N TYR A 293 16.11 8.78 7.92
CA TYR A 293 15.53 9.67 8.94
C TYR A 293 16.04 9.41 10.37
N SER A 294 16.64 8.24 10.62
CA SER A 294 17.13 7.85 11.95
C SER A 294 18.39 6.99 11.84
N ASN A 295 19.32 7.21 12.78
CA ASN A 295 20.53 6.39 12.94
C ASN A 295 20.28 5.11 13.76
N SER A 296 19.08 4.93 14.31
CA SER A 296 18.75 3.74 15.09
C SER A 296 18.78 2.48 14.22
N PRO A 297 19.48 1.41 14.63
CA PRO A 297 19.43 0.12 13.94
C PRO A 297 18.01 -0.43 13.78
N LYS A 298 17.13 -0.14 14.75
CA LYS A 298 15.72 -0.57 14.74
C LYS A 298 14.89 0.12 13.65
N ALA A 299 15.32 1.28 13.17
CA ALA A 299 14.64 2.01 12.11
C ALA A 299 15.12 1.60 10.71
N LYS A 300 16.20 0.81 10.60
CA LYS A 300 16.81 0.46 9.32
C LYS A 300 15.93 -0.53 8.55
N ARG A 301 15.55 -0.15 7.35
CA ARG A 301 14.61 -0.86 6.47
C ARG A 301 14.86 -0.50 5.01
N ILE A 302 14.30 -1.29 4.11
CA ILE A 302 14.20 -0.93 2.69
C ILE A 302 12.77 -0.46 2.41
N GLU A 303 12.59 0.29 1.33
CA GLU A 303 11.28 0.72 0.87
C GLU A 303 11.14 0.42 -0.62
N PHE A 304 10.24 -0.50 -0.95
CA PHE A 304 9.91 -0.78 -2.35
C PHE A 304 8.76 0.12 -2.78
N ARG A 305 9.04 1.04 -3.73
CA ARG A 305 8.13 2.14 -4.11
C ARG A 305 7.23 1.82 -5.30
N CYS A 306 7.53 0.73 -6.02
CA CYS A 306 6.76 0.29 -7.17
C CYS A 306 5.31 -0.09 -6.83
N PRO A 307 5.00 -0.85 -5.75
CA PRO A 307 3.65 -1.33 -5.48
C PRO A 307 2.62 -0.21 -5.46
N ASP A 308 1.38 -0.56 -5.77
CA ASP A 308 0.26 0.35 -5.64
C ASP A 308 -0.92 -0.28 -4.89
N PRO A 309 -1.86 0.53 -4.38
CA PRO A 309 -2.92 0.02 -3.51
C PRO A 309 -3.99 -0.79 -4.24
N THR A 310 -3.86 -1.09 -5.54
CA THR A 310 -4.77 -2.02 -6.22
C THR A 310 -4.43 -3.48 -5.98
N CYS A 311 -3.22 -3.77 -5.51
CA CYS A 311 -2.81 -5.13 -5.24
C CYS A 311 -3.55 -5.77 -4.07
N ASN A 312 -3.57 -7.11 -4.08
CA ASN A 312 -3.92 -7.88 -2.90
C ASN A 312 -2.72 -7.86 -1.94
N PRO A 313 -2.82 -7.23 -0.75
CA PRO A 313 -1.67 -7.03 0.12
C PRO A 313 -1.07 -8.35 0.61
N TYR A 314 -1.88 -9.39 0.82
CA TYR A 314 -1.38 -10.71 1.20
C TYR A 314 -0.45 -11.30 0.13
N LEU A 315 -0.86 -11.22 -1.14
CA LEU A 315 -0.06 -11.75 -2.25
C LEU A 315 1.18 -10.89 -2.51
N ALA A 316 1.00 -9.57 -2.53
CA ALA A 316 2.08 -8.64 -2.80
C ALA A 316 3.18 -8.73 -1.73
N PHE A 317 2.83 -8.69 -0.43
CA PHE A 317 3.81 -8.76 0.64
C PHE A 317 4.50 -10.13 0.68
N SER A 318 3.75 -11.22 0.46
CA SER A 318 4.33 -12.56 0.34
C SER A 318 5.35 -12.63 -0.79
N ALA A 319 4.99 -12.13 -1.98
CA ALA A 319 5.88 -12.17 -3.14
C ALA A 319 7.15 -11.34 -2.92
N MET A 320 7.02 -10.14 -2.35
CA MET A 320 8.17 -9.30 -1.98
C MET A 320 9.09 -10.03 -0.99
N MET A 321 8.53 -10.65 0.05
CA MET A 321 9.33 -11.43 1.01
C MET A 321 10.04 -12.59 0.34
N MET A 322 9.34 -13.38 -0.47
CA MET A 322 9.93 -14.52 -1.17
C MET A 322 11.06 -14.10 -2.11
N ALA A 323 10.90 -13.00 -2.84
CA ALA A 323 11.96 -12.45 -3.69
C ALA A 323 13.17 -11.98 -2.87
N GLY A 324 12.95 -11.29 -1.76
CA GLY A 324 14.05 -10.87 -0.88
C GLY A 324 14.78 -12.06 -0.23
N LEU A 325 14.05 -13.10 0.17
CA LEU A 325 14.65 -14.34 0.72
C LEU A 325 15.47 -15.10 -0.33
N ASP A 326 15.01 -15.19 -1.58
CA ASP A 326 15.81 -15.74 -2.69
C ASP A 326 17.11 -14.96 -2.88
N GLY A 327 17.02 -13.63 -2.77
CA GLY A 327 18.17 -12.72 -2.71
C GLY A 327 19.21 -13.13 -1.67
N ILE A 328 18.78 -13.31 -0.42
CA ILE A 328 19.64 -13.71 0.70
C ILE A 328 20.25 -15.10 0.47
N GLN A 329 19.42 -16.09 0.13
CA GLN A 329 19.86 -17.49 0.01
C GLN A 329 20.90 -17.68 -1.10
N ASN A 330 20.73 -16.95 -2.21
CA ASN A 330 21.65 -17.01 -3.35
C ASN A 330 22.70 -15.90 -3.36
N LYS A 331 22.78 -15.08 -2.29
CA LYS A 331 23.71 -13.95 -2.14
C LYS A 331 23.73 -13.02 -3.38
N ILE A 332 22.55 -12.70 -3.90
CA ILE A 332 22.41 -11.88 -5.10
C ILE A 332 22.72 -10.42 -4.74
N HIS A 333 23.84 -9.89 -5.22
CA HIS A 333 24.20 -8.48 -4.98
C HIS A 333 23.36 -7.55 -5.87
N PRO A 334 22.85 -6.41 -5.36
CA PRO A 334 22.02 -5.48 -6.14
C PRO A 334 22.80 -4.62 -7.14
N GLY A 335 24.10 -4.87 -7.31
CA GLY A 335 25.02 -3.99 -8.06
C GLY A 335 25.36 -2.70 -7.31
N GLU A 336 25.92 -1.73 -8.03
CA GLU A 336 26.24 -0.40 -7.47
C GLU A 336 24.96 0.44 -7.28
N PRO A 337 24.88 1.25 -6.22
CA PRO A 337 23.75 2.15 -6.00
C PRO A 337 23.73 3.28 -7.05
N LEU A 338 22.55 3.84 -7.31
CA LEU A 338 22.38 4.91 -8.30
C LEU A 338 22.00 6.25 -7.64
N ASP A 339 23.00 6.91 -7.06
CA ASP A 339 22.85 8.20 -6.34
C ASP A 339 22.99 9.41 -7.28
N ARG A 340 22.09 9.51 -8.26
CA ARG A 340 21.93 10.68 -9.12
C ARG A 340 20.45 10.96 -9.33
N ASP A 341 20.10 12.13 -9.84
CA ASP A 341 18.74 12.37 -10.32
C ASP A 341 18.50 11.50 -11.58
N ILE A 342 17.40 10.74 -11.62
CA ILE A 342 17.11 9.74 -12.67
C ILE A 342 15.65 9.84 -13.10
#